data_AF-A0A973EC29-F1
#
_entry.id   AF-A0A973EC29-F1
#
_cell.length_a   1.000
_cell.length_b   1.000
_cell.length_c   1.000
_cell.angle_alpha   90.00
_cell.angle_beta   90.00
_cell.angle_gamma   90.00
#
_symmetry.space_group_name_H-M   'P 1'
#
loop_
_entity.id
_entity.type
_entity.pdbx_description
1 polymer ?
#
loop_
_entity_poly.entity_id
_entity_poly.type
_entity_poly.pdbx_seq_one_letter_code
_entity_poly.pdbx_strand_id
1 'polypeptide(L)' 'MRELELMLEAFLRREEEALSGGQWPEFEALLACEDDRLWDWFQGAYDGDSSKFQSLIDNIRQRA' A
#
# COMPACT_ATOMS: atom_id res chain seq x y z
N MET A 1 10.61 -7.24 0.20
CA MET A 1 10.59 -8.12 1.40
C MET A 1 9.37 -9.05 1.33
N ARG A 2 9.45 -10.28 1.86
CA ARG A 2 8.38 -11.28 1.67
C ARG A 2 7.04 -10.90 2.31
N GLU A 3 7.08 -10.25 3.47
CA GLU A 3 5.89 -9.81 4.19
C GLU A 3 5.12 -8.74 3.39
N LEU A 4 5.84 -7.74 2.87
CA LEU A 4 5.25 -6.72 2.00
C LEU A 4 4.63 -7.33 0.74
N GLU A 5 5.33 -8.27 0.10
CA GLU A 5 4.81 -8.98 -1.08
C GLU A 5 3.47 -9.67 -0.77
N LEU A 6 3.37 -10.39 0.35
CA LEU A 6 2.13 -11.07 0.74
C LEU A 6 0.99 -10.09 1.00
N MET A 7 1.26 -8.97 1.68
CA MET A 7 0.24 -7.95 1.96
C MET A 7 -0.25 -7.27 0.68
N LEU A 8 0.67 -6.89 -0.21
CA LEU A 8 0.36 -6.23 -1.47
C LEU A 8 -0.34 -7.18 -2.45
N GLU A 9 0.07 -8.46 -2.49
CA GLU A 9 -0.59 -9.47 -3.32
C GLU A 9 -2.02 -9.74 -2.83
N ALA A 10 -2.24 -9.83 -1.51
CA ALA A 10 -3.57 -9.98 -0.94
C ALA A 10 -4.47 -8.77 -1.27
N PHE A 11 -3.92 -7.56 -1.22
CA PHE A 11 -4.62 -6.35 -1.64
C PHE A 11 -4.97 -6.36 -3.14
N LEU A 12 -4.00 -6.68 -4.01
CA LEU A 12 -4.18 -6.77 -5.46
C LEU A 12 -5.29 -7.74 -5.85
N ARG A 13 -5.29 -8.94 -5.25
CA ARG A 13 -6.31 -9.97 -5.50
C ARG A 13 -7.70 -9.55 -5.05
N ARG A 14 -7.79 -8.74 -3.98
CA ARG A 14 -9.07 -8.27 -3.44
C ARG A 14 -9.63 -7.10 -4.22
N GLU A 15 -8.78 -6.14 -4.56
CA GLU A 15 -9.18 -4.86 -5.17
C GLU A 15 -9.01 -4.88 -6.70
N GLU A 16 -8.87 -6.06 -7.33
CA GLU A 16 -8.63 -6.20 -8.77
C GLU A 16 -9.64 -5.40 -9.63
N GLU A 17 -10.93 -5.51 -9.32
CA GLU A 17 -12.00 -4.76 -10.01
C GLU A 17 -11.89 -3.25 -9.75
N ALA A 18 -11.59 -2.86 -8.52
CA ALA A 18 -11.45 -1.46 -8.11
C ALA A 18 -10.25 -0.78 -8.79
N LEU A 19 -9.10 -1.46 -8.80
CA LEU A 19 -7.88 -1.03 -9.48
C LEU A 19 -8.09 -0.93 -10.99
N SER A 20 -8.76 -1.91 -11.59
CA SER A 20 -9.13 -1.88 -13.01
C SER A 20 -10.10 -0.73 -13.33
N GLY A 21 -10.93 -0.34 -12.36
CA GLY A 21 -11.82 0.83 -12.42
C GLY A 21 -11.14 2.18 -12.15
N GLY A 22 -9.82 2.20 -11.91
CA GLY A 22 -9.06 3.42 -11.62
C GLY A 22 -9.17 3.93 -10.18
N GLN A 23 -9.63 3.09 -9.25
CA GLN A 23 -9.53 3.41 -7.82
C GLN A 23 -8.10 3.18 -7.32
N TRP A 24 -7.73 3.86 -6.24
CA TRP A 24 -6.36 3.86 -5.69
C TRP A 24 -5.28 4.34 -6.68
N PRO A 25 -5.42 5.52 -7.31
CA PRO A 25 -4.41 6.07 -8.22
C PRO A 25 -3.03 6.23 -7.56
N GLU A 26 -2.99 6.37 -6.23
CA GLU A 26 -1.76 6.43 -5.44
C GLU A 26 -1.03 5.08 -5.30
N PHE A 27 -1.66 3.95 -5.67
CA PHE A 27 -1.08 2.62 -5.51
C PHE A 27 0.17 2.42 -6.37
N GLU A 28 0.17 2.88 -7.62
CA GLU A 28 1.36 2.83 -8.48
C GLU A 28 2.52 3.67 -7.91
N ALA A 29 2.21 4.85 -7.36
CA ALA A 29 3.20 5.71 -6.72
C ALA A 29 3.73 5.11 -5.41
N LEU A 30 2.91 4.34 -4.69
CA LEU A 30 3.33 3.57 -3.52
C LEU A 30 4.33 2.48 -3.95
N LEU A 31 4.02 1.71 -4.99
CA LEU A 31 4.89 0.64 -5.51
C LEU A 31 6.24 1.14 -6.04
N ALA A 32 6.34 2.43 -6.40
CA ALA A 32 7.58 3.05 -6.82
C ALA A 32 8.51 3.46 -5.65
N CYS A 33 8.05 3.35 -4.40
CA CYS A 33 8.84 3.67 -3.21
C CYS A 33 9.75 2.50 -2.80
N GLU A 34 10.81 2.81 -2.06
CA GLU A 34 11.74 1.79 -1.53
C GLU A 34 11.06 0.91 -0.47
N ASP A 35 11.31 -0.41 -0.54
CA ASP A 35 10.76 -1.42 0.38
C ASP A 35 10.94 -1.06 1.86
N ASP A 36 12.11 -0.53 2.24
CA ASP A 36 12.42 -0.17 3.64
C ASP A 36 11.51 0.96 4.13
N ARG A 37 11.27 1.98 3.28
CA ARG A 37 10.35 3.08 3.61
C ARG A 37 8.90 2.59 3.67
N LEU A 38 8.51 1.76 2.70
CA LEU A 38 7.18 1.17 2.70
C LEU A 38 6.94 0.43 4.01
N TRP A 39 7.90 -0.40 4.42
CA TRP A 39 7.80 -1.14 5.67
C TRP A 39 7.65 -0.24 6.89
N ASP A 40 8.45 0.82 7.00
CA ASP A 40 8.32 1.80 8.08
C ASP A 40 6.91 2.41 8.14
N TRP A 41 6.35 2.79 6.99
CA TRP A 41 4.99 3.31 6.92
C TRP A 41 3.93 2.25 7.28
N PHE A 42 4.11 1.00 6.85
CA PHE A 42 3.25 -0.13 7.23
C PHE A 42 3.31 -0.45 8.74
N GLN A 43 4.44 -0.16 9.40
CA GLN A 43 4.58 -0.25 10.86
C GLN A 43 3.96 0.95 11.60
N GLY A 44 3.58 2.01 10.88
CA GLY A 44 2.96 3.22 11.43
C GLY A 44 3.93 4.37 11.68
N ALA A 45 5.17 4.28 11.18
CA ALA A 45 6.14 5.38 11.20
C ALA A 45 5.90 6.33 10.02
N TYR A 46 4.76 7.04 10.03
CA TYR A 46 4.39 7.97 8.98
C TYR A 46 5.24 9.25 9.03
N ASP A 47 5.67 9.71 7.87
CA ASP A 47 6.32 11.00 7.63
C ASP A 47 5.46 11.89 6.69
N GLY A 48 5.97 13.07 6.34
CA GLY A 48 5.27 14.00 5.43
C GLY A 48 5.00 13.42 4.04
N ASP A 49 5.88 12.55 3.54
CA ASP A 49 5.79 11.95 2.20
C ASP A 49 4.74 10.83 2.17
N SER A 50 4.55 10.13 3.29
CA SER A 50 3.59 9.04 3.47
C SER A 50 2.13 9.49 3.61
N SER A 51 1.90 10.78 3.89
CA SER A 51 0.57 11.33 4.16
C SER A 51 -0.46 11.07 3.04
N LYS A 52 -0.01 11.13 1.78
CA LYS A 52 -0.83 10.84 0.59
C LYS A 52 -1.18 9.35 0.42
N PHE A 53 -0.45 8.47 1.09
CA PHE A 53 -0.66 7.02 1.04
C PHE A 53 -1.39 6.48 2.27
N GLN A 54 -1.66 7.31 3.28
CA GLN A 54 -2.15 6.86 4.57
C GLN A 54 -3.45 6.06 4.46
N SER A 55 -4.44 6.56 3.72
CA SER A 55 -5.72 5.85 3.49
C SER A 55 -5.54 4.49 2.81
N LEU A 56 -4.60 4.40 1.86
CA LEU A 56 -4.28 3.17 1.14
C LEU A 56 -3.56 2.17 2.06
N ILE A 57 -2.53 2.62 2.77
CA ILE A 57 -1.77 1.79 3.72
C ILE A 57 -2.70 1.26 4.82
N ASP A 58 -3.59 2.11 5.35
CA ASP A 58 -4.56 1.70 6.37
C ASP A 58 -5.56 0.67 5.81
N ASN A 59 -6.01 0.82 4.56
CA ASN A 59 -6.88 -0.17 3.91
C ASN A 59 -6.17 -1.52 3.74
N ILE A 60 -4.91 -1.51 3.33
CA ILE A 60 -4.09 -2.72 3.20
C ILE A 60 -3.92 -3.36 4.58
N ARG A 61 -3.54 -2.60 5.62
CA ARG A 61 -3.28 -3.10 6.98
C ARG A 61 -4.51 -3.68 7.67
N GLN A 62 -5.67 -3.06 7.55
CA GLN A 62 -6.89 -3.52 8.22
C GLN A 62 -7.41 -4.86 7.70
N ARG A 63 -6.92 -5.30 6.53
CA ARG A 63 -7.47 -6.43 5.79
C ARG A 63 -6.39 -7.32 5.15
N ALA A 64 -5.17 -7.25 5.66
CA ALA A 64 -4.05 -8.15 5.34
C ALA A 64 -3.99 -9.32 6.32
#